data_AF-A0A0D7A2B9-F1
#
_entry.id   AF-A0A0D7A2B9-F1
#
_cell.length_a   1.000
_cell.length_b   1.000
_cell.length_c   1.000
_cell.angle_alpha   90.00
_cell.angle_beta   90.00
_cell.angle_gamma   90.00
#
_symmetry.space_group_name_H-M   'P 1'
#
loop_
_entity.id
_entity.type
_entity.pdbx_description
1 polymer ?
#
loop_
_entity_poly.entity_id
_entity_poly.type
_entity_poly.pdbx_seq_one_letter_code
_entity_poly.pdbx_strand_id
1 'polypeptide(L)'
;MPKKMPWLHFTEWKAQYGTIFSLNLAGQPVVVLNSHKATGDLLDRCSGIYSDRPCFIMAGELLTGGIFMVFAPYGEVWRKMCHASNKGFGQRAIEQYKVWQFKGAALNVLDIMESPQSWVDHLKVVCSTTASNILTAVYGWPWITAKDKQIVS
;
A
#
# COMPACT_ATOMS: atom_id res chain seq x y z
N MET A 1 -11.21 13.08 11.72
CA MET A 1 -11.44 12.07 10.66
C MET A 1 -12.40 11.00 11.18
N PRO A 2 -13.40 10.54 10.41
CA PRO A 2 -14.32 9.49 10.85
C PRO A 2 -13.58 8.16 11.06
N LYS A 3 -13.84 7.48 12.19
CA LYS A 3 -13.14 6.24 12.57
C LYS A 3 -13.75 4.97 11.95
N LYS A 4 -15.02 5.02 11.55
CA LYS A 4 -15.75 3.90 10.92
C LYS A 4 -16.29 4.35 9.57
N MET A 5 -16.10 3.52 8.55
CA MET A 5 -16.61 3.70 7.18
C MET A 5 -16.45 5.13 6.64
N PRO A 6 -15.21 5.66 6.55
CA PRO A 6 -14.97 7.06 6.19
C PRO A 6 -15.51 7.44 4.80
N TRP A 7 -15.60 6.49 3.87
CA TRP A 7 -16.14 6.71 2.52
C TRP A 7 -17.62 7.14 2.51
N LEU A 8 -18.42 6.70 3.49
CA LEU A 8 -19.83 7.11 3.61
C LEU A 8 -19.91 8.59 3.98
N HIS A 9 -19.15 9.02 4.98
CA HIS A 9 -19.10 10.41 5.41
C HIS A 9 -18.58 11.34 4.31
N PHE A 10 -17.56 10.91 3.56
CA PHE A 10 -17.09 11.69 2.41
C PHE A 10 -18.17 11.85 1.34
N THR A 11 -19.01 10.83 1.14
CA THR A 11 -20.14 10.87 0.19
C THR A 11 -21.24 11.82 0.68
N GLU A 12 -21.55 11.84 1.97
CA GLU A 12 -22.48 12.81 2.57
C GLU A 12 -21.97 14.24 2.42
N TRP A 13 -20.68 14.47 2.72
CA TRP A 13 -20.03 15.77 2.55
C TRP A 13 -19.96 16.23 1.11
N LYS A 14 -19.96 15.31 0.14
CA LYS A 14 -20.10 15.66 -1.28
C LYS A 14 -21.40 16.42 -1.54
N ALA A 15 -22.50 15.99 -0.93
CA ALA A 15 -23.80 16.62 -1.10
C ALA A 15 -23.84 18.01 -0.44
N GLN A 16 -23.11 18.19 0.66
CA GLN A 16 -23.10 19.45 1.42
C GLN A 16 -22.11 20.49 0.86
N TYR A 17 -20.89 20.08 0.51
CA TYR A 17 -19.77 20.96 0.14
C TYR A 17 -19.39 20.89 -1.34
N GLY A 18 -19.95 19.95 -2.09
CA GLY A 18 -19.67 19.76 -3.52
C GLY A 18 -18.60 18.71 -3.81
N THR A 19 -18.17 18.66 -5.08
CA THR A 19 -17.28 17.62 -5.61
C THR A 19 -15.83 17.73 -5.14
N ILE A 20 -15.39 18.93 -4.77
CA ILE A 20 -14.04 19.23 -4.28
C ILE A 20 -14.19 20.15 -3.07
N PHE A 21 -13.61 19.76 -1.94
CA PHE A 21 -13.64 20.58 -0.72
C PHE A 21 -12.33 20.44 0.07
N SER A 22 -12.04 21.40 0.94
CA SER A 22 -10.86 21.41 1.80
C SER A 22 -11.24 21.13 3.25
N LEU A 23 -10.44 20.30 3.93
CA LEU A 23 -10.54 20.00 5.36
C LEU A 23 -9.23 20.37 6.04
N ASN A 24 -9.30 20.89 7.26
CA ASN A 24 -8.11 21.02 8.09
C ASN A 24 -7.98 19.79 9.00
N LEU A 25 -6.95 18.97 8.76
CA LEU A 25 -6.62 17.80 9.55
C LEU A 25 -5.40 18.11 10.41
N ALA A 26 -5.64 18.40 11.70
CA ALA A 26 -4.59 18.62 12.70
C ALA A 26 -3.52 19.66 12.27
N GLY A 27 -3.95 20.75 11.62
CA GLY A 27 -3.08 21.82 11.13
C GLY A 27 -2.61 21.64 9.69
N GLN A 28 -2.90 20.52 9.05
CA GLN A 28 -2.61 20.28 7.64
C GLN A 28 -3.86 20.45 6.78
N PRO A 29 -3.86 21.38 5.80
CA PRO A 29 -4.96 21.48 4.84
C PRO A 29 -4.94 20.27 3.90
N VAL A 30 -6.07 19.59 3.79
CA VAL A 30 -6.27 18.40 2.96
C VAL A 30 -7.43 18.64 2.03
N VAL A 31 -7.16 18.56 0.73
CA VAL A 31 -8.18 18.67 -0.31
C VAL A 31 -8.76 17.30 -0.61
N VAL A 32 -10.08 17.15 -0.47
CA VAL A 32 -10.81 15.92 -0.76
C VAL A 32 -11.42 16.01 -2.15
N LEU A 33 -11.11 15.02 -3.00
CA LEU A 33 -11.63 14.88 -4.35
C LEU A 33 -12.70 13.78 -4.39
N ASN A 34 -13.96 14.13 -4.67
CA ASN A 34 -15.09 13.19 -4.66
C ASN A 34 -15.73 13.00 -6.05
N SER A 35 -14.94 13.21 -7.11
CA SER A 35 -15.34 12.99 -8.50
C SER A 35 -14.22 12.29 -9.26
N HIS A 36 -14.56 11.23 -10.00
CA HIS A 36 -13.60 10.48 -10.81
C HIS A 36 -12.85 11.38 -11.80
N LYS A 37 -13.56 12.34 -12.42
CA LYS A 37 -12.94 13.30 -13.35
C LYS A 37 -11.88 14.15 -12.65
N ALA A 38 -12.21 14.72 -11.50
CA ALA A 38 -11.28 15.54 -10.72
C ALA A 38 -10.07 14.73 -10.24
N THR A 39 -10.30 13.48 -9.80
CA THR A 39 -9.23 12.56 -9.39
C THR A 39 -8.30 12.23 -10.56
N GLY A 40 -8.81 11.87 -11.74
CA GLY A 40 -7.97 11.58 -12.91
C GLY A 40 -7.22 12.81 -13.43
N ASP A 41 -7.87 13.97 -13.47
CA ASP A 41 -7.22 15.21 -13.93
C ASP A 41 -6.12 15.67 -12.98
N LEU A 42 -6.31 15.55 -11.66
CA LEU A 42 -5.32 16.03 -10.68
C LEU A 42 -4.29 14.96 -10.29
N LEU A 43 -4.70 13.73 -10.01
CA LEU A 43 -3.80 12.69 -9.49
C LEU A 43 -3.09 11.90 -10.60
N ASP A 44 -3.70 11.67 -11.76
CA ASP A 44 -3.04 10.94 -12.85
C ASP A 44 -2.27 11.90 -13.76
N ARG A 45 -2.98 12.85 -14.39
CA ARG A 45 -2.39 13.76 -15.39
C ARG A 45 -1.37 14.71 -14.78
N CYS A 46 -1.63 15.19 -13.56
CA CYS A 46 -0.75 16.08 -12.83
C CYS A 46 -0.01 15.38 -11.68
N SER A 47 0.15 14.05 -11.76
CA SER A 47 0.85 13.23 -10.76
C SER A 47 2.21 13.79 -10.36
N GLY A 48 3.02 14.25 -11.31
CA GLY A 48 4.35 14.83 -11.04
C GLY A 48 4.35 16.15 -10.26
N ILE A 49 3.20 16.82 -10.16
CA ILE A 49 3.05 18.12 -9.47
C ILE A 49 2.36 17.93 -8.11
N TYR A 50 1.30 17.10 -8.05
CA TYR A 50 0.46 16.97 -6.84
C TYR A 50 0.71 15.72 -6.02
N SER A 51 1.34 14.68 -6.59
CA SER A 51 1.49 13.38 -5.89
C SER A 51 2.79 13.29 -5.08
N ASP A 52 3.41 14.40 -4.73
CA ASP A 52 4.57 14.37 -3.85
C ASP A 52 4.19 13.88 -2.44
N ARG A 53 5.08 13.13 -1.81
CA ARG A 53 4.84 12.55 -0.48
C ARG A 53 5.45 13.49 0.56
N PRO A 54 4.69 13.94 1.57
CA PRO A 54 5.25 14.74 2.63
C PRO A 54 6.36 13.95 3.33
N CYS A 55 7.41 14.63 3.78
CA CYS A 55 8.51 13.97 4.45
C CYS A 55 8.03 13.36 5.78
N PHE A 56 7.90 12.03 5.80
CA PHE A 56 7.61 11.28 7.01
C PHE A 56 8.92 11.01 7.75
N ILE A 57 9.37 11.94 8.61
CA ILE A 57 10.66 11.84 9.31
C ILE A 57 10.80 10.50 10.07
N MET A 58 9.75 10.09 10.80
CA MET A 58 9.78 8.83 11.55
C MET A 58 9.78 7.59 10.63
N ALA A 59 8.87 7.52 9.66
CA ALA A 59 8.66 6.32 8.84
C ALA A 59 9.62 6.22 7.64
N GLY A 60 9.91 7.35 7.00
CA GLY A 60 10.74 7.48 5.82
C GLY A 60 12.22 7.65 6.13
N GLU A 61 12.61 8.50 7.09
CA GLU A 61 14.04 8.78 7.33
C GLU A 61 14.64 7.92 8.44
N LEU A 62 14.03 7.89 9.63
CA LEU A 62 14.59 7.22 10.80
C LEU A 62 14.50 5.69 10.73
N LEU A 63 13.33 5.15 10.38
CA LEU A 63 13.12 3.70 10.35
C LEU A 63 13.70 3.02 9.11
N THR A 64 13.73 3.73 7.99
CA THR A 64 14.03 3.12 6.69
C THR A 64 15.15 3.83 5.94
N GLY A 65 15.83 4.81 6.52
CA GLY A 65 17.00 5.45 5.92
C GLY A 65 16.72 6.13 4.57
N GLY A 66 15.48 6.52 4.31
CA GLY A 66 15.03 7.13 3.06
C GLY A 66 14.81 6.16 1.91
N ILE A 67 14.98 4.84 2.11
CA ILE A 67 14.87 3.86 1.01
C ILE A 67 13.51 3.17 0.91
N PHE A 68 12.55 3.51 1.78
CA PHE A 68 11.21 2.96 1.68
C PHE A 68 10.41 3.62 0.57
N MET A 69 10.29 2.91 -0.56
CA MET A 69 9.66 3.37 -1.80
C MET A 69 8.27 4.02 -1.60
N VAL A 70 7.46 3.53 -0.66
CA VAL A 70 6.09 4.03 -0.43
C VAL A 70 6.07 5.44 0.19
N PHE A 71 7.10 5.78 0.98
CA PHE A 71 7.25 7.08 1.63
C PHE A 71 8.33 7.96 0.98
N ALA A 72 9.01 7.46 -0.05
CA ALA A 72 10.02 8.23 -0.75
C ALA A 72 9.37 9.41 -1.51
N PRO A 73 9.93 10.63 -1.40
CA PRO A 73 9.44 11.79 -2.12
C PRO A 73 9.62 11.63 -3.62
N TYR A 74 8.83 12.34 -4.41
CA TYR A 74 8.90 12.26 -5.86
C TYR A 74 10.25 12.82 -6.34
N GLY A 75 10.99 12.03 -7.12
CA GLY A 75 12.34 12.40 -7.55
C GLY A 75 13.06 11.28 -8.29
N GLU A 76 14.36 11.49 -8.56
CA GLU A 76 15.17 10.48 -9.25
C GLU A 76 15.26 9.16 -8.48
N VAL A 77 15.36 9.22 -7.15
CA VAL A 77 15.45 8.03 -6.29
C VAL A 77 14.17 7.20 -6.42
N TRP A 78 13.01 7.82 -6.26
CA TRP A 78 11.71 7.16 -6.43
C TRP A 78 11.56 6.58 -7.84
N ARG A 79 11.94 7.32 -8.90
CA ARG A 79 11.91 6.81 -10.28
C ARG A 79 12.80 5.58 -10.47
N LYS A 80 14.01 5.58 -9.91
CA LYS A 80 14.94 4.42 -9.97
C LYS A 80 14.37 3.22 -9.23
N MET A 81 13.79 3.43 -8.05
CA MET A 81 13.10 2.38 -7.30
C MET A 81 11.91 1.82 -8.11
N CYS A 82 11.03 2.68 -8.65
CA CYS A 82 9.90 2.24 -9.48
C CYS A 82 10.34 1.45 -10.70
N HIS A 83 11.41 1.87 -11.36
CA HIS A 83 11.99 1.13 -12.48
C HIS A 83 12.51 -0.25 -12.07
N ALA A 84 13.22 -0.35 -10.94
CA ALA A 84 13.71 -1.62 -10.42
C ALA A 84 12.56 -2.55 -10.02
N SER A 85 11.56 -2.05 -9.29
CA SER A 85 10.38 -2.82 -8.90
C SER A 85 9.57 -3.28 -10.10
N ASN A 86 9.39 -2.45 -11.13
CA ASN A 86 8.69 -2.85 -12.36
C ASN A 86 9.42 -3.97 -13.11
N LYS A 87 10.75 -4.05 -13.02
CA LYS A 87 11.50 -5.22 -13.53
C LYS A 87 11.25 -6.46 -12.66
N GLY A 88 11.25 -6.30 -11.34
CA GLY A 88 10.98 -7.38 -10.38
C GLY A 88 9.55 -7.95 -10.44
N PHE A 89 8.57 -7.14 -10.84
CA PHE A 89 7.17 -7.54 -11.05
C PHE A 89 6.77 -7.59 -12.53
N GLY A 90 7.74 -7.59 -13.44
CA GLY A 90 7.45 -7.73 -14.86
C GLY A 90 6.80 -9.08 -15.17
N GLN A 91 6.09 -9.18 -16.29
CA GLN A 91 5.34 -10.38 -16.68
C GLN A 91 6.16 -11.68 -16.61
N ARG A 92 7.45 -11.63 -16.96
CA ARG A 92 8.38 -12.76 -16.87
C ARG A 92 8.83 -13.08 -15.43
N ALA A 93 8.99 -12.06 -14.59
CA ALA A 93 9.42 -12.25 -13.20
C ALA A 93 8.29 -12.82 -12.32
N ILE A 94 7.03 -12.49 -12.65
CA ILE A 94 5.85 -13.00 -11.93
C ILE A 94 5.81 -14.54 -11.92
N GLU A 95 6.27 -15.21 -12.99
CA GLU A 95 6.25 -16.67 -13.10
C GLU A 95 7.02 -17.36 -11.96
N GLN A 96 8.10 -16.75 -11.48
CA GLN A 96 8.92 -17.29 -10.39
C GLN A 96 8.18 -17.25 -9.04
N TYR A 97 7.30 -16.26 -8.83
CA TYR A 97 6.54 -16.11 -7.59
C TYR A 97 5.26 -16.95 -7.58
N LYS A 98 4.73 -17.35 -8.73
CA LYS A 98 3.47 -18.12 -8.84
C LYS A 98 3.50 -19.40 -8.02
N VAL A 99 4.62 -20.13 -8.02
CA VAL A 99 4.76 -21.39 -7.28
C VAL A 99 4.55 -21.17 -5.78
N TRP A 100 5.15 -20.12 -5.23
CA TRP A 100 5.04 -19.77 -3.81
C TRP A 100 3.66 -19.22 -3.45
N GLN A 101 3.08 -18.38 -4.32
CA GLN A 101 1.73 -17.86 -4.15
C GLN A 101 0.69 -18.98 -4.18
N PHE A 102 0.81 -19.93 -5.11
CA PHE A 102 -0.11 -21.06 -5.23
C PHE A 102 0.00 -21.98 -4.02
N LYS A 103 1.23 -22.28 -3.56
CA LYS A 103 1.46 -23.06 -2.34
C LYS A 103 0.85 -22.39 -1.11
N GLY A 104 1.07 -21.09 -0.93
CA GLY A 104 0.49 -20.31 0.16
C GLY A 104 -1.04 -20.27 0.11
N ALA A 105 -1.62 -20.13 -1.09
CA ALA A 105 -3.07 -20.15 -1.29
C ALA A 105 -3.67 -21.53 -0.99
N ALA A 106 -3.03 -22.62 -1.43
CA ALA A 106 -3.50 -23.98 -1.16
C ALA A 106 -3.50 -24.31 0.33
N LEU A 107 -2.42 -23.95 1.05
CA LEU A 107 -2.35 -24.11 2.51
C LEU A 107 -3.44 -23.29 3.21
N ASN A 108 -3.64 -22.04 2.81
CA ASN A 108 -4.67 -21.20 3.38
C ASN A 108 -6.09 -21.76 3.18
N VAL A 109 -6.38 -22.37 2.02
CA VAL A 109 -7.68 -23.02 1.80
C VAL A 109 -7.87 -24.20 2.75
N LEU A 110 -6.82 -25.01 2.96
CA LEU A 110 -6.86 -26.12 3.92
C LEU A 110 -7.08 -25.60 5.35
N ASP A 111 -6.34 -24.57 5.77
CA ASP A 111 -6.45 -23.97 7.11
C ASP A 111 -7.86 -23.40 7.36
N ILE A 112 -8.48 -22.79 6.34
CA ILE A 112 -9.86 -22.29 6.40
C ILE A 112 -10.86 -23.44 6.52
N MET A 113 -10.63 -24.57 5.84
CA MET A 113 -11.49 -25.76 5.95
C MET A 113 -11.44 -26.38 7.35
N GLU A 114 -10.27 -26.37 7.98
CA GLU A 114 -10.09 -26.89 9.35
C GLU A 114 -10.67 -25.94 10.41
N SER A 115 -10.53 -24.62 10.23
CA SER A 115 -10.98 -23.63 11.21
C SER A 115 -11.65 -22.40 10.57
N PRO A 116 -12.91 -22.54 10.12
CA PRO A 116 -13.63 -21.46 9.44
C PRO A 116 -13.85 -20.20 10.30
N GLN A 117 -13.86 -20.38 11.63
CA GLN A 117 -14.10 -19.31 12.59
C GLN A 117 -12.95 -18.28 12.63
N SER A 118 -11.74 -18.69 12.24
CA SER A 118 -10.51 -17.87 12.26
C SER A 118 -10.07 -17.40 10.87
N TRP A 119 -11.00 -17.30 9.91
CA TRP A 119 -10.70 -16.92 8.52
C TRP A 119 -9.90 -15.62 8.38
N VAL A 120 -10.10 -14.65 9.27
CA VAL A 120 -9.35 -13.39 9.27
C VAL A 120 -7.86 -13.61 9.53
N ASP A 121 -7.51 -14.52 10.42
CA ASP A 121 -6.11 -14.83 10.74
C ASP A 121 -5.44 -15.60 9.61
N HIS A 122 -6.18 -16.49 8.95
CA HIS A 122 -5.73 -17.20 7.75
C HIS A 122 -5.44 -16.22 6.60
N LEU A 123 -6.31 -15.23 6.38
CA LEU A 123 -6.05 -14.18 5.39
C LEU A 123 -4.81 -13.33 5.71
N LYS A 124 -4.50 -13.09 6.99
CA LYS A 124 -3.25 -12.40 7.36
C LYS A 124 -2.02 -13.18 6.92
N VAL A 125 -2.05 -14.51 6.97
CA VAL A 125 -0.95 -15.36 6.50
C VAL A 125 -0.71 -15.20 4.99
N VAL A 126 -1.78 -15.18 4.20
CA VAL A 126 -1.70 -14.92 2.75
C VAL A 126 -1.17 -13.51 2.44
N CYS A 127 -1.66 -12.51 3.17
CA CYS A 127 -1.16 -11.13 3.07
C CYS A 127 0.33 -11.05 3.41
N SER A 128 0.78 -11.73 4.48
CA SER A 128 2.20 -11.76 4.86
C SER A 128 3.07 -12.41 3.79
N THR A 129 2.61 -13.50 3.18
CA THR A 129 3.31 -14.18 2.07
C THR A 129 3.45 -13.27 0.86
N THR A 130 2.41 -12.51 0.55
CA THR A 130 2.41 -11.55 -0.56
C THR A 130 3.33 -10.35 -0.26
N ALA A 131 3.28 -9.83 0.96
CA ALA A 131 4.18 -8.77 1.42
C ALA A 131 5.65 -9.22 1.35
N SER A 132 5.95 -10.45 1.77
CA SER A 132 7.30 -11.03 1.66
C SER A 132 7.77 -11.13 0.22
N ASN A 133 6.93 -11.56 -0.72
CA ASN A 133 7.27 -11.55 -2.14
C ASN A 133 7.61 -10.14 -2.64
N ILE A 134 6.86 -9.13 -2.18
CA ILE A 134 7.11 -7.73 -2.55
C ILE A 134 8.44 -7.27 -1.98
N LEU A 135 8.71 -7.54 -0.70
CA LEU A 135 9.93 -7.13 -0.04
C LEU A 135 11.17 -7.81 -0.64
N THR A 136 11.07 -9.10 -0.98
CA THR A 136 12.14 -9.82 -1.69
C THR A 136 12.37 -9.24 -3.09
N ALA A 137 11.31 -8.95 -3.85
CA ALA A 137 11.43 -8.42 -5.21
C ALA A 137 12.00 -7.00 -5.25
N VAL A 138 11.61 -6.14 -4.30
CA VAL A 138 11.99 -4.71 -4.27
C VAL A 138 13.31 -4.49 -3.54
N TYR A 139 13.53 -5.19 -2.42
CA TYR A 139 14.66 -4.93 -1.51
C TYR A 139 15.62 -6.12 -1.36
N GLY A 140 15.37 -7.26 -2.01
CA GLY A 140 16.17 -8.47 -1.82
C GLY A 140 16.09 -9.06 -0.42
N TRP A 141 15.04 -8.71 0.34
CA TRP A 141 14.85 -9.21 1.70
C TRP A 141 14.60 -10.72 1.75
N PRO A 142 15.03 -11.40 2.84
CA PRO A 142 14.70 -12.80 3.04
C PRO A 142 13.18 -12.97 3.15
N TRP A 143 12.71 -14.15 2.75
CA TRP A 143 11.28 -14.45 2.77
C TRP A 143 10.80 -14.63 4.22
N ILE A 144 9.78 -13.86 4.63
CA ILE A 144 9.26 -13.82 6.01
C ILE A 144 7.90 -14.54 6.06
N THR A 145 7.67 -15.37 7.07
CA THR A 145 6.36 -16.00 7.33
C THR A 145 5.65 -15.27 8.46
N ALA A 146 4.30 -15.31 8.51
CA ALA A 146 3.53 -14.80 9.66
C ALA A 146 3.94 -15.37 11.04
N LYS A 147 4.68 -16.49 11.07
CA LYS A 147 5.23 -17.08 12.30
C LYS A 147 6.59 -16.51 12.72
N ASP A 148 7.24 -15.71 11.87
CA ASP A 148 8.47 -15.01 12.21
C ASP A 148 8.14 -13.80 13.09
N LYS A 149 8.90 -13.61 14.16
CA LYS A 149 8.68 -12.54 15.16
C LYS A 149 8.51 -11.18 14.47
N GLN A 150 7.49 -10.42 14.91
CA GLN A 150 7.26 -9.04 14.48
C GLN A 150 8.57 -8.24 14.57
N ILE A 151 9.00 -7.66 13.45
CA ILE A 151 10.27 -6.94 13.31
C ILE A 151 10.16 -5.49 13.83
N VAL A 152 9.15 -5.19 14.65
CA VAL A 152 8.97 -3.85 15.23
C VAL A 152 8.79 -4.00 16.73
N SER A 153 9.88 -3.72 17.45
CA SER A 153 9.91 -3.40 18.88
C SER A 153 9.50 -1.96 19.13
#